data_AF-A0A8K0PMF8-F1
#
_entry.id   AF-A0A8K0PMF8-F1
#
_cell.length_a   1.000
_cell.length_b   1.000
_cell.length_c   1.000
_cell.angle_alpha   90.00
_cell.angle_beta   90.00
_cell.angle_gamma   90.00
#
_symmetry.space_group_name_H-M   'P 1'
#
loop_
_entity.id
_entity.type
_entity.pdbx_description
1 polymer ?
#
loop_
_entity_poly.entity_id
_entity_poly.type
_entity_poly.pdbx_seq_one_letter_code
_entity_poly.pdbx_strand_id
1 'polypeptide(L)'
;MLAHQCSARAYIAILIALILSIFLLTANRLNNVSPISLPHFSTGGSSLAESTGGSQQPDSSTDQLNTQPDNKNDQAATSQAVAEFCNNDWKLLRRKELGLTNKVAYTRRCIKPTHNNPDREAVGKISDSLVTGTVTLNLKANCEQFAPPPCEPLELDVPPAYAAQEEQYNHLLFGIASSYERIQTSLPVFAQWLAGTGAQLLAVVADADEGFIKPNLRALEAQYRNAGVNASIIAPKMKESLPRLNTNPDEKLRQPAAVEQLHFLLIRDMLDAATPQTKWLGVLDDDTFFPAMDPLSVALSQYDHTKPMWLGALADNWISMKIWGFMAYGGAGTFLSVPLAKQLEPHLEDCVRQTDVPSGDGMLRDCMYTRTTTKLTVMEGLYQHDIRGDASGFFESGRRTLSIHHWKSWYHVPIDKMAAITSVCGDCFLQRWRFGSDTLFANGYSITQYREGLDNINLDLMEATFEEADSRFDFVYGPFRPRLDRYDKKSYRLVEVDGTFEKGGQFKQLYVYRATKEEGSDAEPVDEVVELIWDV
;
A
#
# COMPACT_ATOMS: atom_id res chain seq x y z
N MET A 1 29.34 57.25 -24.85
CA MET A 1 30.19 57.23 -26.06
C MET A 1 30.39 55.78 -26.47
N LEU A 2 30.30 55.49 -27.78
CA LEU A 2 30.85 54.32 -28.51
C LEU A 2 30.88 52.96 -27.75
N ALA A 3 29.91 52.06 -27.93
CA ALA A 3 29.66 51.20 -29.10
C ALA A 3 30.40 49.85 -29.06
N HIS A 4 29.65 48.75 -29.14
CA HIS A 4 29.97 47.63 -30.02
C HIS A 4 28.71 46.82 -30.38
N GLN A 5 28.31 46.91 -31.65
CA GLN A 5 27.34 45.98 -32.24
C GLN A 5 28.03 44.62 -32.42
N CYS A 6 27.58 43.59 -31.71
CA CYS A 6 27.96 42.22 -32.03
C CYS A 6 26.89 41.62 -32.96
N SER A 7 27.23 41.39 -34.22
CA SER A 7 26.22 41.02 -35.23
C SER A 7 25.71 39.58 -35.06
N ALA A 8 24.45 39.34 -35.41
CA ALA A 8 23.81 38.01 -35.35
C ALA A 8 24.56 36.90 -36.12
N ARG A 9 25.44 37.26 -37.07
CA ARG A 9 26.32 36.30 -37.77
C ARG A 9 27.30 35.58 -36.85
N ALA A 10 27.74 36.20 -35.76
CA ALA A 10 28.63 35.58 -34.78
C ALA A 10 27.93 34.44 -34.02
N TYR A 11 26.69 34.65 -33.59
CA TYR A 11 25.88 33.63 -32.93
C TYR A 11 25.56 32.45 -33.84
N ILE A 12 25.24 32.70 -35.12
CA ILE A 12 24.98 31.63 -36.10
C ILE A 12 26.25 30.78 -36.33
N ALA A 13 27.44 31.40 -36.43
CA ALA A 13 28.70 30.67 -36.59
C ALA A 13 29.01 29.77 -35.37
N ILE A 14 28.79 30.27 -34.16
CA ILE A 14 28.96 29.50 -32.90
C ILE A 14 27.97 28.33 -32.83
N LEU A 15 26.70 28.55 -33.22
CA LEU A 15 25.68 27.51 -33.22
C LEU A 15 25.98 26.39 -34.23
N ILE A 16 26.43 26.75 -35.44
CA ILE A 16 26.86 25.77 -36.47
C ILE A 16 28.07 24.97 -35.99
N ALA A 17 29.05 25.61 -35.34
CA ALA A 17 30.21 24.91 -34.77
C ALA A 17 29.82 23.91 -33.66
N LEU A 18 28.86 24.28 -32.79
CA LEU A 18 28.29 23.39 -31.77
C LEU A 18 27.53 22.20 -32.38
N ILE A 19 26.71 22.43 -33.41
CA ILE A 19 25.97 21.35 -34.08
C ILE A 19 26.94 20.38 -34.79
N LEU A 20 27.99 20.89 -35.44
CA LEU A 20 29.03 20.06 -36.07
C LEU A 20 29.83 19.25 -35.05
N SER A 21 30.18 19.82 -33.89
CA SER A 21 30.90 19.08 -32.85
C SER A 21 30.04 18.00 -32.19
N ILE A 22 28.73 18.23 -32.02
CA ILE A 22 27.77 17.20 -31.57
C ILE A 22 27.69 16.07 -32.60
N PHE A 23 27.58 16.37 -33.90
CA PHE A 23 27.55 15.36 -34.96
C PHE A 23 28.85 14.54 -35.06
N LEU A 24 30.01 15.17 -34.86
CA LEU A 24 31.29 14.46 -34.83
C LEU A 24 31.41 13.55 -33.60
N LEU A 25 30.90 13.97 -32.44
CA LEU A 25 30.91 13.15 -31.22
C LEU A 25 29.94 11.96 -31.27
N THR A 26 28.77 12.10 -31.91
CA THR A 26 27.85 10.98 -32.11
C THR A 26 28.35 10.01 -33.19
N ALA A 27 28.91 10.49 -34.29
CA ALA A 27 29.54 9.64 -35.31
C ALA A 27 30.70 8.80 -34.75
N ASN A 28 31.54 9.37 -33.87
CA ASN A 28 32.65 8.63 -33.26
C ASN A 28 32.21 7.59 -32.21
N ARG A 29 31.01 7.72 -31.62
CA ARG A 29 30.45 6.70 -30.72
C ARG A 29 29.82 5.52 -31.45
N LEU A 30 29.33 5.71 -32.67
CA LEU A 30 28.70 4.65 -33.47
C LEU A 30 29.72 3.70 -34.15
N ASN A 31 30.97 4.14 -34.34
CA ASN A 31 32.00 3.34 -35.00
C ASN A 31 32.86 2.47 -34.06
N ASN A 32 32.65 2.54 -32.74
CA ASN A 32 33.45 1.81 -31.73
C ASN A 32 32.61 0.87 -30.86
N VAL A 33 31.85 -0.02 -31.50
CA VAL A 33 31.25 -1.19 -30.84
C VAL A 33 31.86 -2.46 -31.44
N SER A 34 32.81 -3.06 -30.71
CA SER A 34 33.32 -4.40 -31.04
C SER A 34 32.34 -5.46 -30.54
N PRO A 35 32.03 -6.52 -31.31
CA PRO A 35 31.12 -7.57 -30.87
C PRO A 35 31.73 -8.43 -29.77
N ILE A 36 31.05 -8.55 -28.64
CA ILE A 36 31.43 -9.45 -27.54
C ILE A 36 31.09 -10.88 -27.95
N SER A 37 32.08 -11.76 -27.99
CA SER A 37 31.89 -13.19 -28.25
C SER A 37 31.35 -13.92 -27.02
N LEU A 38 30.24 -14.64 -27.18
CA LEU A 38 29.73 -15.58 -26.17
C LEU A 38 30.55 -16.88 -26.19
N PRO A 39 30.91 -17.46 -25.04
CA PRO A 39 31.57 -18.77 -25.00
C PRO A 39 30.56 -19.90 -25.29
N HIS A 40 30.92 -20.81 -26.19
CA HIS A 40 30.23 -22.08 -26.37
C HIS A 40 30.24 -22.90 -25.07
N PHE A 41 29.12 -23.55 -24.75
CA PHE A 41 29.12 -24.74 -23.90
C PHE A 41 28.77 -25.98 -24.73
N SER A 42 29.53 -27.04 -24.50
CA SER A 42 29.54 -28.26 -25.31
C SER A 42 28.29 -29.10 -25.09
N THR A 43 27.80 -29.69 -26.17
CA THR A 43 26.96 -30.89 -26.11
C THR A 43 27.73 -32.05 -25.48
N GLY A 44 27.03 -32.86 -24.70
CA GLY A 44 27.55 -34.09 -24.11
C GLY A 44 26.40 -35.04 -23.82
N GLY A 45 26.11 -35.92 -24.78
CA GLY A 45 25.08 -36.96 -24.62
C GLY A 45 25.68 -38.25 -24.08
N SER A 46 24.93 -38.96 -23.25
CA SER A 46 25.04 -40.42 -23.13
C SER A 46 23.65 -40.99 -22.83
N SER A 47 23.41 -42.19 -23.35
CA SER A 47 22.09 -42.78 -23.55
C SER A 47 21.82 -43.98 -22.64
N LEU A 48 20.54 -44.34 -22.54
CA LEU A 48 19.99 -45.70 -22.33
C LEU A 48 20.22 -46.42 -20.98
N ALA A 49 19.10 -46.71 -20.33
CA ALA A 49 18.77 -48.08 -19.92
C ALA A 49 17.25 -48.27 -19.95
N GLU A 50 16.76 -49.21 -20.77
CA GLU A 50 15.39 -49.71 -20.72
C GLU A 50 15.25 -50.77 -19.61
N SER A 51 14.07 -50.86 -18.98
CA SER A 51 13.64 -52.11 -18.36
C SER A 51 12.13 -52.31 -18.56
N THR A 52 11.78 -53.40 -19.22
CA THR A 52 10.41 -53.82 -19.54
C THR A 52 9.83 -54.76 -18.49
N GLY A 53 8.50 -54.88 -18.47
CA GLY A 53 7.74 -55.82 -17.64
C GLY A 53 6.91 -55.11 -16.55
N GLY A 54 5.65 -55.48 -16.31
CA GLY A 54 4.83 -56.48 -16.98
C GLY A 54 3.37 -56.38 -16.49
N SER A 55 2.42 -56.87 -17.28
CA SER A 55 1.00 -56.85 -16.96
C SER A 55 0.63 -57.78 -15.80
N GLN A 56 -0.27 -57.35 -14.91
CA GLN A 56 -1.31 -58.22 -14.34
C GLN A 56 -2.45 -57.42 -13.68
N GLN A 57 -3.68 -57.64 -14.15
CA GLN A 57 -4.87 -57.53 -13.29
C GLN A 57 -4.84 -58.65 -12.25
N PRO A 58 -5.62 -58.52 -11.16
CA PRO A 58 -6.70 -59.48 -11.04
C PRO A 58 -8.05 -58.89 -10.60
N ASP A 59 -9.08 -59.57 -11.13
CA ASP A 59 -10.47 -59.77 -10.71
C ASP A 59 -11.16 -58.93 -9.63
N SER A 60 -12.43 -58.70 -9.95
CA SER A 60 -13.52 -58.34 -9.06
C SER A 60 -13.80 -59.36 -7.95
N SER A 61 -14.01 -58.87 -6.74
CA SER A 61 -14.85 -59.53 -5.74
C SER A 61 -15.79 -58.50 -5.10
N THR A 62 -17.09 -58.65 -5.36
CA THR A 62 -18.15 -57.84 -4.76
C THR A 62 -18.38 -58.22 -3.30
N ASP A 63 -18.13 -57.29 -2.37
CA ASP A 63 -18.71 -57.32 -1.03
C ASP A 63 -19.74 -56.20 -0.89
N GLN A 64 -21.01 -56.57 -0.74
CA GLN A 64 -22.09 -55.63 -0.46
C GLN A 64 -22.12 -55.28 1.03
N LEU A 65 -21.33 -54.29 1.45
CA LEU A 65 -21.54 -53.67 2.75
C LEU A 65 -22.69 -52.65 2.65
N ASN A 66 -23.88 -53.08 3.06
CA ASN A 66 -25.11 -52.30 2.98
C ASN A 66 -25.17 -51.23 4.08
N THR A 67 -24.46 -50.12 3.90
CA THR A 67 -24.61 -48.91 4.74
C THR A 67 -25.64 -47.97 4.14
N GLN A 68 -26.79 -47.83 4.81
CA GLN A 68 -27.72 -46.73 4.52
C GLN A 68 -27.02 -45.38 4.74
N PRO A 69 -27.31 -44.33 3.95
CA PRO A 69 -26.91 -42.98 4.28
C PRO A 69 -27.62 -42.54 5.56
N ASP A 70 -26.86 -42.06 6.55
CA ASP A 70 -27.39 -41.63 7.85
C ASP A 70 -27.99 -40.22 7.74
N ASN A 71 -29.08 -40.13 6.96
CA ASN A 71 -29.76 -38.94 6.45
C ASN A 71 -30.14 -37.88 7.51
N LYS A 72 -30.04 -38.20 8.80
CA LYS A 72 -30.30 -37.27 9.91
C LYS A 72 -29.11 -36.38 10.23
N ASN A 73 -27.87 -36.88 10.10
CA ASN A 73 -26.68 -36.09 10.42
C ASN A 73 -26.43 -35.03 9.34
N ASP A 74 -26.57 -35.40 8.07
CA ASP A 74 -26.39 -34.47 6.94
C ASP A 74 -27.44 -33.36 6.93
N GLN A 75 -28.71 -33.68 7.25
CA GLN A 75 -29.78 -32.68 7.38
C GLN A 75 -29.54 -31.73 8.56
N ALA A 76 -29.05 -32.23 9.71
CA ALA A 76 -28.74 -31.40 10.86
C ALA A 76 -27.56 -30.46 10.59
N ALA A 77 -26.47 -30.97 10.00
CA ALA A 77 -25.30 -30.19 9.61
C ALA A 77 -25.65 -29.12 8.57
N THR A 78 -26.45 -29.47 7.56
CA THR A 78 -26.94 -28.52 6.54
C THR A 78 -27.79 -27.42 7.18
N SER A 79 -28.70 -27.77 8.11
CA SER A 79 -29.53 -26.81 8.82
C SER A 79 -28.71 -25.84 9.68
N GLN A 80 -27.65 -26.32 10.35
CA GLN A 80 -26.75 -25.48 11.13
C GLN A 80 -25.93 -24.54 10.24
N ALA A 81 -25.37 -25.03 9.13
CA ALA A 81 -24.60 -24.22 8.19
C ALA A 81 -25.45 -23.10 7.55
N VAL A 82 -26.71 -23.38 7.21
CA VAL A 82 -27.66 -22.35 6.73
C VAL A 82 -27.93 -21.33 7.84
N ALA A 83 -28.20 -21.76 9.07
CA ALA A 83 -28.48 -20.85 10.18
C ALA A 83 -27.28 -19.93 10.51
N GLU A 84 -26.05 -20.43 10.46
CA GLU A 84 -24.83 -19.65 10.67
C GLU A 84 -24.61 -18.63 9.53
N PHE A 85 -24.71 -19.08 8.29
CA PHE A 85 -24.65 -18.22 7.10
C PHE A 85 -25.68 -17.09 7.14
N CYS A 86 -26.93 -17.40 7.51
CA CYS A 86 -27.99 -16.40 7.62
C CYS A 86 -27.79 -15.42 8.78
N ASN A 87 -27.09 -15.84 9.84
CA ASN A 87 -26.81 -14.98 10.99
C ASN A 87 -25.59 -14.08 10.81
N ASN A 88 -24.62 -14.48 9.99
CA ASN A 88 -23.36 -13.77 9.84
C ASN A 88 -23.24 -13.20 8.41
N ASP A 89 -22.94 -14.07 7.45
CA ASP A 89 -22.48 -13.69 6.12
C ASP A 89 -23.60 -13.07 5.27
N TRP A 90 -24.85 -13.53 5.44
CA TRP A 90 -26.01 -12.92 4.79
C TRP A 90 -26.28 -11.50 5.28
N LYS A 91 -25.92 -11.17 6.53
CA LYS A 91 -26.03 -9.78 7.04
C LYS A 91 -24.90 -8.92 6.48
N LEU A 92 -23.68 -9.47 6.41
CA LEU A 92 -22.53 -8.85 5.74
C LEU A 92 -22.86 -8.51 4.27
N LEU A 93 -23.28 -9.48 3.46
CA LEU A 93 -23.65 -9.30 2.05
C LEU A 93 -24.79 -8.30 1.81
N ARG A 94 -25.61 -7.99 2.83
CA ARG A 94 -26.74 -7.04 2.75
C ARG A 94 -26.44 -5.65 3.31
N ARG A 95 -25.20 -5.39 3.75
CA ARG A 95 -24.70 -4.06 4.09
C ARG A 95 -24.84 -3.11 2.88
N LYS A 96 -25.38 -1.91 3.09
CA LYS A 96 -25.71 -0.96 2.01
C LYS A 96 -24.46 -0.38 1.37
N GLU A 97 -23.44 -0.17 2.20
CA GLU A 97 -22.08 0.26 1.88
C GLU A 97 -21.37 -0.68 0.89
N LEU A 98 -21.76 -1.97 0.82
CA LEU A 98 -21.24 -2.88 -0.21
C LEU A 98 -21.91 -2.66 -1.57
N GLY A 99 -23.08 -2.02 -1.65
CA GLY A 99 -23.74 -1.69 -2.92
C GLY A 99 -23.95 -2.86 -3.89
N LEU A 100 -24.03 -4.10 -3.38
CA LEU A 100 -24.15 -5.32 -4.20
C LEU A 100 -25.47 -5.37 -4.97
N THR A 101 -25.45 -5.99 -6.15
CA THR A 101 -26.65 -6.27 -6.96
C THR A 101 -27.64 -7.18 -6.21
N ASN A 102 -28.93 -7.11 -6.59
CA ASN A 102 -29.99 -7.89 -5.92
C ASN A 102 -29.77 -9.40 -5.97
N LYS A 103 -29.13 -9.87 -7.05
CA LYS A 103 -28.61 -11.23 -7.19
C LYS A 103 -27.09 -11.14 -7.24
N VAL A 104 -26.41 -12.09 -6.60
CA VAL A 104 -24.95 -12.23 -6.68
C VAL A 104 -24.56 -13.67 -6.95
N ALA A 105 -23.47 -13.88 -7.69
CA ALA A 105 -22.83 -15.18 -7.81
C ALA A 105 -21.79 -15.29 -6.69
N TYR A 106 -22.01 -16.20 -5.73
CA TYR A 106 -21.26 -16.26 -4.49
C TYR A 106 -20.43 -17.54 -4.38
N THR A 107 -19.17 -17.37 -4.03
CA THR A 107 -18.14 -18.40 -3.84
C THR A 107 -17.51 -18.23 -2.46
N ARG A 108 -17.09 -19.34 -1.84
CA ARG A 108 -16.42 -19.37 -0.54
C ARG A 108 -15.23 -20.31 -0.55
N ARG A 109 -14.14 -19.97 0.16
CA ARG A 109 -13.00 -20.86 0.45
C ARG A 109 -12.54 -20.68 1.90
N CYS A 110 -12.18 -21.78 2.56
CA CYS A 110 -11.58 -21.77 3.90
C CYS A 110 -10.05 -21.89 3.77
N ILE A 111 -9.31 -20.91 4.25
CA ILE A 111 -7.85 -20.86 4.25
C ILE A 111 -7.31 -21.30 5.60
N LYS A 112 -6.41 -22.28 5.56
CA LYS A 112 -5.63 -22.77 6.69
C LYS A 112 -4.20 -22.23 6.55
N PRO A 113 -3.83 -21.17 7.27
CA PRO A 113 -2.46 -20.68 7.23
C PRO A 113 -1.52 -21.73 7.83
N THR A 114 -0.43 -21.99 7.12
CA THR A 114 0.72 -22.76 7.61
C THR A 114 1.85 -21.77 7.83
N HIS A 115 2.13 -21.46 9.10
CA HIS A 115 3.07 -20.39 9.47
C HIS A 115 4.52 -20.87 9.38
N ASN A 116 5.21 -20.58 8.28
CA ASN A 116 6.64 -20.78 8.10
C ASN A 116 7.33 -19.44 7.79
N ASN A 117 8.32 -19.42 6.91
CA ASN A 117 8.97 -18.18 6.44
C ASN A 117 9.16 -18.26 4.91
N PRO A 118 8.08 -18.15 4.12
CA PRO A 118 8.15 -18.23 2.67
C PRO A 118 9.00 -17.10 2.08
N ASP A 119 9.62 -17.35 0.92
CA ASP A 119 10.17 -16.27 0.12
C ASP A 119 9.03 -15.37 -0.34
N ARG A 120 9.05 -14.13 0.15
CA ARG A 120 7.98 -13.16 -0.03
C ARG A 120 7.99 -12.51 -1.41
N GLU A 121 9.13 -12.49 -2.11
CA GLU A 121 9.19 -11.99 -3.49
C GLU A 121 8.62 -13.02 -4.48
N ALA A 122 8.77 -14.32 -4.16
CA ALA A 122 8.24 -15.42 -4.94
C ALA A 122 6.70 -15.45 -4.98
N VAL A 123 6.15 -15.88 -6.12
CA VAL A 123 4.73 -16.20 -6.26
C VAL A 123 4.52 -17.67 -5.88
N GLY A 124 3.84 -17.92 -4.77
CA GLY A 124 3.48 -19.29 -4.34
C GLY A 124 2.61 -19.98 -5.39
N LYS A 125 2.80 -21.28 -5.62
CA LYS A 125 2.07 -22.02 -6.67
C LYS A 125 1.16 -23.07 -6.05
N ILE A 126 -0.14 -22.90 -6.26
CA ILE A 126 -1.19 -23.82 -5.81
C ILE A 126 -1.82 -24.45 -7.05
N SER A 127 -1.84 -25.79 -7.11
CA SER A 127 -2.41 -26.52 -8.26
C SER A 127 -3.92 -26.43 -8.34
N ASP A 128 -4.59 -26.31 -7.19
CA ASP A 128 -6.04 -26.21 -7.10
C ASP A 128 -6.56 -24.85 -7.58
N SER A 129 -7.81 -24.82 -8.05
CA SER A 129 -8.54 -23.58 -8.32
C SER A 129 -8.95 -22.91 -7.00
N LEU A 130 -8.83 -21.59 -6.93
CA LEU A 130 -9.36 -20.81 -5.80
C LEU A 130 -10.90 -20.83 -5.76
N VAL A 131 -11.54 -20.92 -6.94
CA VAL A 131 -13.00 -21.03 -7.11
C VAL A 131 -13.34 -22.47 -7.49
N THR A 132 -13.97 -23.21 -6.58
CA THR A 132 -14.37 -24.61 -6.81
C THR A 132 -15.89 -24.82 -6.91
N GLY A 133 -16.69 -23.87 -6.43
CA GLY A 133 -18.15 -23.90 -6.56
C GLY A 133 -18.78 -22.54 -6.33
N THR A 134 -19.85 -22.25 -7.07
CA THR A 134 -20.54 -20.96 -7.05
C THR A 134 -22.04 -21.16 -6.96
N VAL A 135 -22.72 -20.38 -6.10
CA VAL A 135 -24.19 -20.38 -5.96
C VAL A 135 -24.76 -19.00 -6.25
N THR A 136 -25.93 -18.95 -6.89
CA THR A 136 -26.62 -17.67 -7.14
C THR A 136 -27.53 -17.34 -5.96
N LEU A 137 -27.18 -16.30 -5.21
CA LEU A 137 -27.96 -15.80 -4.08
C LEU A 137 -28.90 -14.68 -4.54
N ASN A 138 -30.10 -14.58 -3.96
CA ASN A 138 -30.98 -13.42 -4.10
C ASN A 138 -31.07 -12.69 -2.76
N LEU A 139 -30.34 -11.58 -2.61
CA LEU A 139 -30.19 -10.83 -1.36
C LEU A 139 -31.49 -10.14 -0.89
N LYS A 140 -32.56 -10.18 -1.68
CA LYS A 140 -33.92 -9.74 -1.31
C LYS A 140 -34.86 -10.88 -0.86
N ALA A 141 -34.49 -12.13 -1.10
CA ALA A 141 -35.29 -13.30 -0.69
C ALA A 141 -35.04 -13.68 0.79
N ASN A 142 -35.76 -14.68 1.30
CA ASN A 142 -35.44 -15.26 2.60
C ASN A 142 -34.14 -16.07 2.51
N CYS A 143 -33.23 -15.87 3.45
CA CYS A 143 -31.92 -16.53 3.47
C CYS A 143 -32.02 -18.06 3.54
N GLU A 144 -33.00 -18.58 4.31
CA GLU A 144 -33.23 -20.02 4.52
C GLU A 144 -33.51 -20.82 3.23
N GLN A 145 -33.72 -20.12 2.10
CA GLN A 145 -33.90 -20.71 0.77
C GLN A 145 -32.56 -21.04 0.08
N PHE A 146 -31.43 -20.62 0.64
CA PHE A 146 -30.09 -20.78 0.07
C PHE A 146 -29.17 -21.51 1.04
N ALA A 147 -28.49 -22.54 0.55
CA ALA A 147 -27.30 -23.07 1.22
C ALA A 147 -26.05 -22.36 0.66
N PRO A 148 -25.09 -21.96 1.52
CA PRO A 148 -23.79 -21.49 1.05
C PRO A 148 -23.02 -22.63 0.37
N PRO A 149 -22.01 -22.33 -0.48
CA PRO A 149 -21.05 -23.32 -0.92
C PRO A 149 -20.34 -23.95 0.30
N PRO A 150 -19.93 -25.23 0.24
CA PRO A 150 -19.12 -25.82 1.29
C PRO A 150 -17.81 -25.04 1.44
N CYS A 151 -17.37 -24.83 2.68
CA CYS A 151 -16.10 -24.13 2.94
C CYS A 151 -14.93 -25.10 2.77
N GLU A 152 -14.57 -25.38 1.51
CA GLU A 152 -13.48 -26.29 1.19
C GLU A 152 -12.14 -25.74 1.69
N PRO A 153 -11.31 -26.56 2.35
CA PRO A 153 -10.03 -26.13 2.92
C PRO A 153 -8.98 -25.88 1.84
N LEU A 154 -8.10 -24.93 2.10
CA LEU A 154 -6.95 -24.55 1.28
C LEU A 154 -5.79 -24.20 2.21
N GLU A 155 -4.70 -24.95 2.14
CA GLU A 155 -3.49 -24.64 2.91
C GLU A 155 -2.65 -23.60 2.16
N LEU A 156 -2.25 -22.52 2.85
CA LEU A 156 -1.34 -21.50 2.31
C LEU A 156 -0.13 -21.34 3.22
N ASP A 157 1.07 -21.31 2.62
CA ASP A 157 2.32 -21.02 3.32
C ASP A 157 2.47 -19.50 3.52
N VAL A 158 2.57 -19.08 4.78
CA VAL A 158 2.58 -17.67 5.18
C VAL A 158 3.62 -17.41 6.27
N PRO A 159 4.13 -16.16 6.40
CA PRO A 159 4.90 -15.75 7.58
C PRO A 159 4.08 -15.87 8.89
N PRO A 160 4.74 -15.97 10.06
CA PRO A 160 4.05 -15.84 11.34
C PRO A 160 3.41 -14.46 11.48
N ALA A 161 2.32 -14.38 12.26
CA ALA A 161 1.82 -13.09 12.73
C ALA A 161 2.89 -12.32 13.51
N TYR A 162 2.87 -10.99 13.42
CA TYR A 162 3.74 -10.15 14.25
C TYR A 162 3.43 -10.39 15.74
N ALA A 163 4.44 -10.23 16.61
CA ALA A 163 4.25 -10.38 18.05
C ALA A 163 3.17 -9.41 18.58
N ALA A 164 2.41 -9.85 19.59
CA ALA A 164 1.35 -9.04 20.20
C ALA A 164 1.89 -7.68 20.63
N GLN A 165 1.29 -6.61 20.10
CA GLN A 165 1.93 -5.29 19.99
C GLN A 165 1.85 -4.41 21.25
N GLU A 166 1.36 -4.94 22.37
CA GLU A 166 1.03 -4.18 23.59
C GLU A 166 2.17 -3.26 24.08
N GLU A 167 1.98 -1.96 23.88
CA GLU A 167 2.85 -0.86 24.31
C GLU A 167 4.34 -0.90 23.85
N GLN A 168 4.68 -1.73 22.87
CA GLN A 168 6.07 -1.98 22.46
C GLN A 168 6.73 -0.84 21.66
N TYR A 169 5.96 0.11 21.14
CA TYR A 169 6.43 1.10 20.15
C TYR A 169 6.50 2.53 20.70
N ASN A 170 6.54 2.69 22.02
CA ASN A 170 6.63 3.99 22.70
C ASN A 170 7.89 4.83 22.37
N HIS A 171 8.89 4.24 21.69
CA HIS A 171 10.04 4.96 21.12
C HIS A 171 9.73 5.75 19.85
N LEU A 172 8.51 5.65 19.32
CA LEU A 172 8.06 6.33 18.11
C LEU A 172 6.98 7.36 18.47
N LEU A 173 7.19 8.59 18.02
CA LEU A 173 6.22 9.68 18.08
C LEU A 173 5.99 10.17 16.66
N PHE A 174 4.74 10.07 16.20
CA PHE A 174 4.30 10.49 14.88
C PHE A 174 3.60 11.85 14.95
N GLY A 175 3.76 12.65 13.91
CA GLY A 175 3.18 13.98 13.80
C GLY A 175 2.48 14.19 12.47
N ILE A 176 1.26 14.71 12.50
CA ILE A 176 0.53 15.21 11.34
C ILE A 176 0.02 16.64 11.55
N ALA A 177 -0.09 17.42 10.48
CA ALA A 177 -0.78 18.70 10.46
C ALA A 177 -1.77 18.74 9.28
N SER A 178 -3.08 18.86 9.55
CA SER A 178 -4.11 18.81 8.50
C SER A 178 -5.47 19.35 9.02
N SER A 179 -6.51 19.33 8.18
CA SER A 179 -7.86 19.75 8.58
C SER A 179 -8.56 18.76 9.50
N TYR A 180 -9.51 19.25 10.30
CA TYR A 180 -10.30 18.45 11.23
C TYR A 180 -10.99 17.26 10.55
N GLU A 181 -11.57 17.49 9.36
CA GLU A 181 -12.25 16.45 8.58
C GLU A 181 -11.29 15.37 8.09
N ARG A 182 -10.12 15.73 7.56
CA ARG A 182 -9.15 14.73 7.07
C ARG A 182 -8.56 13.93 8.23
N ILE A 183 -8.30 14.54 9.38
CA ILE A 183 -7.86 13.85 10.60
C ILE A 183 -8.99 12.94 11.13
N GLN A 184 -10.24 13.37 11.12
CA GLN A 184 -11.35 12.51 11.55
C GLN A 184 -11.54 11.29 10.63
N THR A 185 -11.44 11.48 9.32
CA THR A 185 -11.61 10.42 8.33
C THR A 185 -10.42 9.44 8.25
N SER A 186 -9.22 9.82 8.68
CA SER A 186 -8.08 8.90 8.81
C SER A 186 -8.18 7.92 9.97
N LEU A 187 -9.09 8.12 10.94
CA LEU A 187 -9.10 7.34 12.18
C LEU A 187 -9.10 5.81 11.98
N PRO A 188 -9.91 5.20 11.10
CA PRO A 188 -9.86 3.74 10.90
C PRO A 188 -8.49 3.25 10.43
N VAL A 189 -7.85 4.00 9.53
CA VAL A 189 -6.52 3.66 8.99
C VAL A 189 -5.43 3.91 10.02
N PHE A 190 -5.47 4.98 10.81
CA PHE A 190 -4.54 5.13 11.94
C PHE A 190 -4.74 4.05 13.00
N ALA A 191 -5.98 3.64 13.29
CA ALA A 191 -6.25 2.57 14.24
C ALA A 191 -5.64 1.24 13.77
N GLN A 192 -5.72 0.91 12.47
CA GLN A 192 -5.13 -0.32 11.91
C GLN A 192 -3.63 -0.49 12.24
N TRP A 193 -2.86 0.60 12.39
CA TRP A 193 -1.42 0.51 12.66
C TRP A 193 -0.94 1.16 13.96
N LEU A 194 -1.77 1.92 14.68
CA LEU A 194 -1.41 2.52 15.99
C LEU A 194 -2.16 1.92 17.18
N ALA A 195 -3.30 1.25 17.01
CA ALA A 195 -4.12 0.81 18.14
C ALA A 195 -3.35 -0.19 19.03
N GLY A 196 -3.28 0.10 20.34
CA GLY A 196 -2.60 -0.76 21.33
C GLY A 196 -1.06 -0.77 21.26
N THR A 197 -0.45 -0.16 20.25
CA THR A 197 1.02 -0.19 20.01
C THR A 197 1.84 0.59 21.04
N GLY A 198 1.23 1.54 21.74
CA GLY A 198 1.92 2.51 22.60
C GLY A 198 2.69 3.62 21.84
N ALA A 199 2.82 3.54 20.51
CA ALA A 199 3.35 4.64 19.71
C ALA A 199 2.43 5.87 19.82
N GLN A 200 3.02 7.05 19.87
CA GLN A 200 2.27 8.30 20.08
C GLN A 200 1.94 8.96 18.75
N LEU A 201 0.75 9.58 18.66
CA LEU A 201 0.35 10.43 17.53
C LEU A 201 0.03 11.85 18.03
N LEU A 202 0.68 12.86 17.45
CA LEU A 202 0.38 14.27 17.66
C LEU A 202 -0.26 14.85 16.40
N ALA A 203 -1.50 15.31 16.50
CA ALA A 203 -2.23 15.90 15.39
C ALA A 203 -2.50 17.40 15.62
N VAL A 204 -1.96 18.25 14.76
CA VAL A 204 -2.29 19.67 14.68
C VAL A 204 -3.44 19.87 13.71
N VAL A 205 -4.58 20.34 14.24
CA VAL A 205 -5.79 20.63 13.44
C VAL A 205 -5.68 22.04 12.86
N ALA A 206 -5.14 22.14 11.64
CA ALA A 206 -4.75 23.39 10.98
C ALA A 206 -5.89 24.42 10.83
N ASP A 207 -7.12 23.94 10.70
CA ASP A 207 -8.35 24.71 10.55
C ASP A 207 -9.06 25.00 11.89
N ALA A 208 -8.44 24.67 13.04
CA ALA A 208 -9.06 24.86 14.37
C ALA A 208 -9.39 26.32 14.73
N ASP A 209 -8.74 27.28 14.08
CA ASP A 209 -8.95 28.71 14.26
C ASP A 209 -9.83 29.35 13.15
N GLU A 210 -10.33 28.57 12.18
CA GLU A 210 -11.23 29.08 11.14
C GLU A 210 -12.62 29.38 11.71
N GLY A 211 -13.00 30.65 11.81
CA GLY A 211 -14.20 31.09 12.55
C GLY A 211 -15.56 30.54 12.10
N PHE A 212 -15.63 29.82 10.97
CA PHE A 212 -16.83 29.11 10.51
C PHE A 212 -16.82 27.61 10.88
N ILE A 213 -15.65 27.02 11.15
CA ILE A 213 -15.52 25.67 11.69
C ILE A 213 -15.50 25.76 13.21
N LYS A 214 -16.17 24.83 13.90
CA LYS A 214 -16.13 24.74 15.38
C LYS A 214 -15.72 23.33 15.78
N PRO A 215 -14.44 22.97 15.57
CA PRO A 215 -13.99 21.60 15.77
C PRO A 215 -13.93 21.27 17.26
N ASN A 216 -14.47 20.11 17.62
CA ASN A 216 -14.43 19.63 19.00
C ASN A 216 -13.20 18.73 19.19
N LEU A 217 -12.03 19.36 19.33
CA LEU A 217 -10.73 18.66 19.45
C LEU A 217 -10.74 17.59 20.56
N ARG A 218 -11.37 17.86 21.70
CA ARG A 218 -11.50 16.90 22.80
C ARG A 218 -12.36 15.69 22.45
N ALA A 219 -13.43 15.88 21.69
CA ALA A 219 -14.26 14.77 21.21
C ALA A 219 -13.56 13.96 20.11
N LEU A 220 -12.72 14.61 19.29
CA LEU A 220 -11.89 13.91 18.30
C LEU A 220 -10.79 13.09 18.98
N GLU A 221 -10.09 13.67 19.96
CA GLU A 221 -9.09 12.95 20.77
C GLU A 221 -9.72 11.78 21.54
N ALA A 222 -10.93 11.94 22.05
CA ALA A 222 -11.68 10.84 22.66
C ALA A 222 -12.05 9.74 21.65
N GLN A 223 -12.39 10.07 20.39
CA GLN A 223 -12.61 9.07 19.34
C GLN A 223 -11.32 8.27 19.06
N TYR A 224 -10.17 8.94 18.94
CA TYR A 224 -8.87 8.29 18.76
C TYR A 224 -8.52 7.35 19.93
N ARG A 225 -8.65 7.82 21.18
CA ARG A 225 -8.42 6.98 22.37
C ARG A 225 -9.38 5.79 22.47
N ASN A 226 -10.65 5.98 22.11
CA ASN A 226 -11.64 4.89 22.10
C ASN A 226 -11.34 3.83 21.02
N ALA A 227 -10.62 4.20 19.96
CA ALA A 227 -10.07 3.28 18.96
C ALA A 227 -8.70 2.69 19.33
N GLY A 228 -8.23 2.89 20.58
CA GLY A 228 -6.96 2.38 21.08
C GLY A 228 -5.71 3.17 20.62
N VAL A 229 -5.88 4.30 19.93
CA VAL A 229 -4.76 5.13 19.45
C VAL A 229 -4.34 6.13 20.53
N ASN A 230 -3.05 6.12 20.88
CA ASN A 230 -2.45 7.07 21.82
C ASN A 230 -2.22 8.44 21.16
N ALA A 231 -3.31 9.19 20.97
CA ALA A 231 -3.29 10.48 20.29
C ALA A 231 -3.42 11.69 21.23
N SER A 232 -2.71 12.77 20.88
CA SER A 232 -2.93 14.13 21.38
C SER A 232 -3.38 15.01 20.21
N ILE A 233 -4.52 15.72 20.35
CA ILE A 233 -5.09 16.52 19.26
C ILE A 233 -5.21 17.98 19.67
N ILE A 234 -4.41 18.83 19.01
CA ILE A 234 -4.20 20.22 19.42
C ILE A 234 -4.57 21.22 18.32
N ALA A 235 -4.91 22.44 18.75
CA ALA A 235 -4.99 23.59 17.86
C ALA A 235 -3.57 24.11 17.53
N PRO A 236 -3.36 24.78 16.39
CA PRO A 236 -2.06 25.34 16.03
C PRO A 236 -1.57 26.35 17.08
N LYS A 237 -0.31 26.25 17.52
CA LYS A 237 0.33 27.31 18.32
C LYS A 237 0.52 28.59 17.47
N MET A 238 0.89 28.42 16.21
CA MET A 238 1.01 29.49 15.22
C MET A 238 -0.36 29.81 14.60
N LYS A 239 -0.83 31.05 14.73
CA LYS A 239 -2.15 31.49 14.24
C LYS A 239 -2.14 32.14 12.86
N GLU A 240 -1.03 32.74 12.48
CA GLU A 240 -0.80 33.40 11.20
C GLU A 240 0.52 32.90 10.62
N SER A 241 0.57 32.75 9.29
CA SER A 241 1.75 32.25 8.58
C SER A 241 2.90 33.24 8.65
N LEU A 242 4.14 32.76 8.67
CA LEU A 242 5.32 33.59 8.51
C LEU A 242 5.55 33.98 7.04
N PRO A 243 6.17 35.14 6.75
CA PRO A 243 6.67 35.44 5.42
C PRO A 243 7.77 34.44 5.03
N ARG A 244 7.83 34.09 3.75
CA ARG A 244 8.91 33.30 3.13
C ARG A 244 9.95 34.24 2.51
N LEU A 245 11.06 33.68 2.03
CA LEU A 245 12.01 34.43 1.20
C LEU A 245 11.28 34.99 -0.02
N ASN A 246 11.53 36.27 -0.32
CA ASN A 246 10.87 37.03 -1.40
C ASN A 246 9.34 37.24 -1.25
N THR A 247 8.72 36.94 -0.10
CA THR A 247 7.36 37.43 0.20
C THR A 247 7.35 38.97 0.13
N ASN A 248 6.34 39.54 -0.52
CA ASN A 248 6.22 40.99 -0.65
C ASN A 248 5.93 41.61 0.74
N PRO A 249 6.67 42.63 1.21
CA PRO A 249 6.42 43.27 2.51
C PRO A 249 5.00 43.80 2.73
N ASP A 250 4.29 44.15 1.65
CA ASP A 250 2.90 44.62 1.69
C ASP A 250 1.86 43.49 1.56
N GLU A 251 2.29 42.23 1.42
CA GLU A 251 1.40 41.06 1.29
C GLU A 251 0.79 40.70 2.65
N LYS A 252 -0.55 40.59 2.69
CA LYS A 252 -1.23 40.09 3.87
C LYS A 252 -0.92 38.60 4.06
N LEU A 253 -0.26 38.27 5.17
CA LEU A 253 0.04 36.90 5.56
C LEU A 253 -1.24 36.06 5.74
N ARG A 254 -1.15 34.77 5.42
CA ARG A 254 -2.29 33.86 5.49
C ARG A 254 -2.64 33.56 6.96
N GLN A 255 -3.90 33.80 7.30
CA GLN A 255 -4.54 33.44 8.57
C GLN A 255 -5.81 32.62 8.26
N PRO A 256 -5.99 31.40 8.82
CA PRO A 256 -5.07 30.70 9.72
C PRO A 256 -3.74 30.34 9.06
N ALA A 257 -2.76 29.94 9.87
CA ALA A 257 -1.44 29.51 9.41
C ALA A 257 -1.53 28.41 8.33
N ALA A 258 -0.66 28.50 7.33
CA ALA A 258 -0.66 27.60 6.19
C ALA A 258 -0.24 26.17 6.60
N VAL A 259 -0.93 25.15 6.06
CA VAL A 259 -0.72 23.73 6.42
C VAL A 259 0.74 23.33 6.19
N GLU A 260 1.38 23.81 5.12
CA GLU A 260 2.77 23.49 4.83
C GLU A 260 3.75 24.03 5.88
N GLN A 261 3.45 25.19 6.49
CA GLN A 261 4.24 25.73 7.60
C GLN A 261 3.96 24.97 8.89
N LEU A 262 2.70 24.62 9.15
CA LEU A 262 2.34 23.83 10.33
C LEU A 262 2.97 22.44 10.31
N HIS A 263 3.00 21.77 9.15
CA HIS A 263 3.68 20.48 8.96
C HIS A 263 5.17 20.56 9.33
N PHE A 264 5.88 21.61 8.89
CA PHE A 264 7.29 21.81 9.26
C PHE A 264 7.48 22.19 10.75
N LEU A 265 6.66 23.11 11.26
CA LEU A 265 6.78 23.63 12.63
C LEU A 265 6.37 22.61 13.70
N LEU A 266 5.60 21.59 13.32
CA LEU A 266 5.18 20.46 14.14
C LEU A 266 6.36 19.75 14.85
N ILE A 267 7.57 19.82 14.28
CA ILE A 267 8.81 19.29 14.89
C ILE A 267 8.98 19.79 16.34
N ARG A 268 8.63 21.05 16.63
CA ARG A 268 8.67 21.60 17.99
C ARG A 268 7.56 21.05 18.87
N ASP A 269 6.33 20.95 18.35
CA ASP A 269 5.21 20.42 19.12
C ASP A 269 5.42 18.94 19.47
N MET A 270 6.05 18.17 18.56
CA MET A 270 6.50 16.81 18.81
C MET A 270 7.65 16.76 19.82
N LEU A 271 8.60 17.68 19.76
CA LEU A 271 9.70 17.73 20.72
C LEU A 271 9.22 18.08 22.14
N ASP A 272 8.20 18.94 22.27
CA ASP A 272 7.51 19.25 23.54
C ASP A 272 6.76 18.01 24.09
N ALA A 273 6.23 17.16 23.22
CA ALA A 273 5.50 15.93 23.57
C ALA A 273 6.40 14.70 23.78
N ALA A 274 7.67 14.74 23.37
CA ALA A 274 8.58 13.61 23.41
C ALA A 274 8.87 13.13 24.84
N THR A 275 8.84 11.82 25.06
CA THR A 275 9.14 11.18 26.34
C THR A 275 10.61 10.72 26.41
N PRO A 276 11.13 10.33 27.59
CA PRO A 276 12.47 9.74 27.69
C PRO A 276 12.67 8.45 26.88
N GLN A 277 11.57 7.80 26.45
CA GLN A 277 11.58 6.61 25.59
C GLN A 277 11.64 6.97 24.10
N THR A 278 11.17 8.16 23.70
CA THR A 278 11.11 8.59 22.29
C THR A 278 12.51 8.65 21.67
N LYS A 279 12.69 7.93 20.57
CA LYS A 279 13.93 7.86 19.76
C LYS A 279 13.78 8.59 18.44
N TRP A 280 12.61 8.44 17.80
CA TRP A 280 12.31 8.98 16.47
C TRP A 280 11.04 9.81 16.48
N LEU A 281 11.11 10.96 15.81
CA LEU A 281 9.99 11.82 15.44
C LEU A 281 9.67 11.58 13.96
N GLY A 282 8.57 10.89 13.66
CA GLY A 282 8.08 10.69 12.30
C GLY A 282 7.10 11.78 11.90
N VAL A 283 7.50 12.74 11.06
CA VAL A 283 6.56 13.70 10.47
C VAL A 283 5.95 13.06 9.23
N LEU A 284 4.62 13.05 9.15
CA LEU A 284 3.84 12.34 8.15
C LEU A 284 2.77 13.26 7.53
N ASP A 285 2.22 12.85 6.39
CA ASP A 285 0.91 13.31 5.95
C ASP A 285 -0.22 12.45 6.56
N ASP A 286 -1.45 12.96 6.57
CA ASP A 286 -2.59 12.23 7.16
C ASP A 286 -3.13 11.07 6.30
N ASP A 287 -2.61 10.94 5.08
CA ASP A 287 -2.75 9.81 4.19
C ASP A 287 -1.47 8.98 4.03
N THR A 288 -0.49 9.13 4.95
CA THR A 288 0.58 8.14 5.14
C THR A 288 0.06 6.94 5.93
N PHE A 289 0.44 5.74 5.52
CA PHE A 289 0.01 4.47 6.10
C PHE A 289 1.18 3.50 6.24
N PHE A 290 1.22 2.73 7.35
CA PHE A 290 2.17 1.62 7.54
C PHE A 290 1.35 0.32 7.68
N PRO A 291 1.62 -0.76 6.92
CA PRO A 291 0.84 -2.00 7.01
C PRO A 291 0.85 -2.64 8.41
N ALA A 292 1.98 -2.54 9.10
CA ALA A 292 2.17 -2.91 10.50
C ALA A 292 3.35 -2.14 11.09
N MET A 293 3.42 -2.04 12.42
CA MET A 293 4.49 -1.29 13.10
C MET A 293 5.81 -2.05 13.25
N ASP A 294 5.79 -3.37 13.29
CA ASP A 294 6.99 -4.19 13.49
C ASP A 294 8.06 -3.95 12.39
N PRO A 295 7.75 -4.01 11.07
CA PRO A 295 8.73 -3.76 10.02
C PRO A 295 9.36 -2.37 10.09
N LEU A 296 8.56 -1.33 10.37
CA LEU A 296 9.06 0.04 10.51
C LEU A 296 10.00 0.15 11.72
N SER A 297 9.61 -0.41 12.86
CA SER A 297 10.42 -0.39 14.09
C SER A 297 11.74 -1.14 13.90
N VAL A 298 11.71 -2.30 13.26
CA VAL A 298 12.90 -3.09 12.89
C VAL A 298 13.80 -2.31 11.95
N ALA A 299 13.26 -1.67 10.90
CA ALA A 299 14.04 -0.84 9.98
C ALA A 299 14.71 0.36 10.70
N LEU A 300 13.97 1.07 11.54
CA LEU A 300 14.49 2.20 12.33
C LEU A 300 15.51 1.76 13.41
N SER A 301 15.45 0.51 13.88
CA SER A 301 16.39 -0.01 14.89
C SER A 301 17.83 -0.16 14.39
N GLN A 302 18.03 -0.19 13.06
CA GLN A 302 19.34 -0.29 12.42
C GLN A 302 20.15 1.02 12.51
N TYR A 303 19.51 2.13 12.88
CA TYR A 303 20.11 3.47 12.88
C TYR A 303 20.35 4.00 14.29
N ASP A 304 21.47 4.70 14.47
CA ASP A 304 21.86 5.27 15.76
C ASP A 304 21.10 6.56 16.08
N HIS A 305 19.91 6.40 16.66
CA HIS A 305 19.05 7.47 17.17
C HIS A 305 19.72 8.40 18.21
N THR A 306 20.89 8.06 18.77
CA THR A 306 21.63 8.94 19.70
C THR A 306 22.43 10.03 18.98
N LYS A 307 22.59 9.92 17.66
CA LYS A 307 23.22 10.91 16.78
C LYS A 307 22.15 11.71 16.01
N PRO A 308 22.48 12.91 15.49
CA PRO A 308 21.61 13.61 14.55
C PRO A 308 21.45 12.79 13.26
N MET A 309 20.24 12.26 13.03
CA MET A 309 19.92 11.37 11.91
C MET A 309 18.62 11.81 11.25
N TRP A 310 18.63 11.90 9.93
CA TRP A 310 17.47 12.19 9.09
C TRP A 310 17.25 11.02 8.13
N LEU A 311 16.14 10.30 8.31
CA LEU A 311 15.78 9.15 7.50
C LEU A 311 14.45 9.41 6.77
N GLY A 312 14.22 8.75 5.64
CA GLY A 312 12.97 8.84 4.88
C GLY A 312 13.16 8.31 3.46
N ALA A 313 12.27 8.65 2.53
CA ALA A 313 12.45 8.34 1.12
C ALA A 313 12.34 9.57 0.21
N LEU A 314 12.92 9.45 -0.98
CA LEU A 314 12.73 10.37 -2.09
C LEU A 314 11.35 10.12 -2.73
N ALA A 315 10.85 11.08 -3.50
CA ALA A 315 9.69 10.85 -4.36
C ALA A 315 9.98 9.79 -5.42
N ASP A 316 8.98 8.96 -5.73
CA ASP A 316 9.09 7.83 -6.67
C ASP A 316 9.15 8.27 -8.15
N ASN A 317 8.78 9.52 -8.42
CA ASN A 317 8.83 10.15 -9.73
C ASN A 317 10.05 11.08 -9.83
N TRP A 318 10.93 10.87 -10.81
CA TRP A 318 12.11 11.74 -10.99
C TRP A 318 11.74 13.19 -11.31
N ILE A 319 10.55 13.48 -11.85
CA ILE A 319 10.08 14.86 -12.09
C ILE A 319 9.89 15.57 -10.75
N SER A 320 9.28 14.91 -9.76
CA SER A 320 9.15 15.42 -8.40
C SER A 320 10.53 15.71 -7.79
N MET A 321 11.50 14.80 -7.93
CA MET A 321 12.88 15.02 -7.48
C MET A 321 13.60 16.14 -8.24
N LYS A 322 13.35 16.30 -9.53
CA LYS A 322 13.96 17.36 -10.36
C LYS A 322 13.46 18.75 -9.98
N ILE A 323 12.17 18.87 -9.62
CA ILE A 323 11.54 20.14 -9.25
C ILE A 323 11.81 20.48 -7.78
N TRP A 324 11.66 19.51 -6.88
CA TRP A 324 11.70 19.72 -5.43
C TRP A 324 13.01 19.26 -4.75
N GLY A 325 13.96 18.70 -5.51
CA GLY A 325 15.29 18.33 -5.02
C GLY A 325 15.30 17.05 -4.17
N PHE A 326 16.43 16.84 -3.48
CA PHE A 326 16.67 15.65 -2.65
C PHE A 326 16.32 15.95 -1.18
N MET A 327 15.17 15.42 -0.75
CA MET A 327 14.63 15.52 0.61
C MET A 327 13.88 14.24 0.97
N ALA A 328 13.69 13.97 2.26
CA ALA A 328 12.62 13.06 2.67
C ALA A 328 11.28 13.73 2.33
N TYR A 329 10.42 13.04 1.61
CA TYR A 329 9.06 13.50 1.34
C TYR A 329 8.14 13.00 2.47
N GLY A 330 7.32 13.88 3.04
CA GLY A 330 6.56 13.65 4.26
C GLY A 330 5.53 12.54 4.14
N GLY A 331 4.94 12.40 2.95
CA GLY A 331 4.01 11.33 2.60
C GLY A 331 4.60 9.92 2.71
N ALA A 332 5.88 9.75 2.34
CA ALA A 332 6.63 8.51 2.56
C ALA A 332 6.96 8.28 4.05
N GLY A 333 6.95 9.35 4.86
CA GLY A 333 7.42 9.42 6.23
C GLY A 333 8.85 9.95 6.32
N THR A 334 9.03 11.07 7.04
CA THR A 334 10.35 11.62 7.38
C THR A 334 10.64 11.46 8.87
N PHE A 335 11.74 10.77 9.20
CA PHE A 335 12.10 10.42 10.57
C PHE A 335 13.32 11.22 11.03
N LEU A 336 13.15 12.02 12.09
CA LEU A 336 14.20 12.76 12.74
C LEU A 336 14.53 12.09 14.07
N SER A 337 15.81 11.89 14.37
CA SER A 337 16.21 11.52 15.73
C SER A 337 15.99 12.70 16.69
N VAL A 338 15.69 12.42 17.96
CA VAL A 338 15.49 13.48 18.98
C VAL A 338 16.68 14.46 19.08
N PRO A 339 17.97 14.04 18.99
CA PRO A 339 19.10 14.96 18.93
C PRO A 339 19.07 15.91 17.72
N LEU A 340 18.54 15.47 16.57
CA LEU A 340 18.40 16.32 15.39
C LEU A 340 17.28 17.34 15.56
N ALA A 341 16.11 16.91 16.05
CA ALA A 341 15.00 17.81 16.32
C ALA A 341 15.40 18.95 17.28
N LYS A 342 16.19 18.64 18.32
CA LYS A 342 16.78 19.62 19.25
C LYS A 342 17.77 20.60 18.60
N GLN A 343 18.42 20.23 17.49
CA GLN A 343 19.27 21.16 16.73
C GLN A 343 18.46 22.09 15.83
N LEU A 344 17.31 21.63 15.33
CA LEU A 344 16.46 22.42 14.43
C LEU A 344 15.51 23.37 15.15
N GLU A 345 15.00 22.99 16.34
CA GLU A 345 13.99 23.75 17.09
C GLU A 345 14.30 25.26 17.21
N PRO A 346 15.52 25.70 17.61
CA PRO A 346 15.83 27.13 17.77
C PRO A 346 15.89 27.94 16.46
N HIS A 347 15.73 27.26 15.31
CA HIS A 347 15.90 27.83 13.98
C HIS A 347 14.65 27.77 13.11
N LEU A 348 13.57 27.08 13.56
CA LEU A 348 12.44 26.76 12.68
C LEU A 348 11.81 28.00 12.03
N GLU A 349 11.42 29.02 12.79
CA GLU A 349 10.81 30.23 12.21
C GLU A 349 11.76 31.03 11.33
N ASP A 350 13.06 30.96 11.58
CA ASP A 350 14.07 31.61 10.75
C ASP A 350 14.28 30.84 9.43
N CYS A 351 14.24 29.51 9.47
CA CYS A 351 14.22 28.66 8.28
C CYS A 351 13.01 28.93 7.38
N VAL A 352 11.80 29.12 7.95
CA VAL A 352 10.62 29.51 7.14
C VAL A 352 10.83 30.84 6.42
N ARG A 353 11.48 31.83 7.07
CA ARG A 353 11.76 33.14 6.48
C ARG A 353 12.88 33.14 5.43
N GLN A 354 13.73 32.11 5.41
CA GLN A 354 14.91 32.01 4.53
C GLN A 354 14.72 31.07 3.34
N THR A 355 13.62 30.32 3.26
CA THR A 355 13.26 29.50 2.08
C THR A 355 12.16 30.16 1.26
N ASP A 356 12.22 30.00 -0.06
CA ASP A 356 11.15 30.35 -1.00
C ASP A 356 10.22 29.17 -1.31
N VAL A 357 10.52 27.97 -0.79
CA VAL A 357 9.80 26.74 -1.12
C VAL A 357 8.44 26.66 -0.41
N PRO A 358 7.33 26.49 -1.14
CA PRO A 358 5.98 26.41 -0.57
C PRO A 358 5.60 24.97 -0.16
N SER A 359 6.47 24.26 0.57
CA SER A 359 6.22 22.89 1.06
C SER A 359 6.93 22.66 2.40
N GLY A 360 6.29 21.93 3.33
CA GLY A 360 6.85 21.60 4.64
C GLY A 360 8.13 20.76 4.56
N ASP A 361 8.15 19.76 3.66
CA ASP A 361 9.34 18.96 3.35
C ASP A 361 10.49 19.83 2.81
N GLY A 362 10.16 20.81 1.97
CA GLY A 362 11.10 21.77 1.41
C GLY A 362 11.70 22.69 2.49
N MET A 363 10.86 23.17 3.41
CA MET A 363 11.31 23.93 4.58
C MET A 363 12.22 23.09 5.47
N LEU A 364 11.88 21.81 5.70
CA LEU A 364 12.72 20.87 6.45
C LEU A 364 14.07 20.65 5.76
N ARG A 365 14.08 20.35 4.45
CA ARG A 365 15.28 20.19 3.62
C ARG A 365 16.22 21.38 3.73
N ASP A 366 15.69 22.59 3.56
CA ASP A 366 16.48 23.82 3.58
C ASP A 366 17.01 24.13 4.98
N CYS A 367 16.19 23.93 6.02
CA CYS A 367 16.64 24.06 7.40
C CYS A 367 17.73 23.04 7.73
N MET A 368 17.57 21.78 7.31
CA MET A 368 18.55 20.71 7.49
C MET A 368 19.92 21.09 6.93
N TYR A 369 19.95 21.55 5.67
CA TYR A 369 21.20 21.83 4.96
C TYR A 369 21.82 23.19 5.32
N THR A 370 21.06 24.14 5.85
CA THR A 370 21.56 25.46 6.28
C THR A 370 21.87 25.57 7.78
N ARG A 371 21.37 24.64 8.61
CA ARG A 371 21.59 24.62 10.07
C ARG A 371 22.38 23.42 10.58
N THR A 372 22.50 22.34 9.81
CA THR A 372 23.16 21.11 10.28
C THR A 372 24.13 20.52 9.24
N THR A 373 24.98 19.60 9.68
CA THR A 373 25.80 18.77 8.78
C THR A 373 25.08 17.49 8.32
N THR A 374 23.90 17.21 8.87
CA THR A 374 23.11 16.00 8.62
C THR A 374 22.71 15.91 7.14
N LYS A 375 22.60 14.67 6.64
CA LYS A 375 22.14 14.34 5.28
C LYS A 375 21.06 13.29 5.34
N LEU A 376 20.18 13.30 4.34
CA LEU A 376 19.15 12.29 4.19
C LEU A 376 19.79 10.91 4.03
N THR A 377 19.32 9.96 4.83
CA THR A 377 19.54 8.53 4.61
C THR A 377 18.26 7.97 4.01
N VAL A 378 18.33 7.48 2.78
CA VAL A 378 17.17 6.90 2.09
C VAL A 378 16.91 5.50 2.67
N MET A 379 15.68 5.25 3.12
CA MET A 379 15.21 3.94 3.58
C MET A 379 14.40 3.26 2.48
N GLU A 380 14.72 2.01 2.18
CA GLU A 380 13.96 1.18 1.25
C GLU A 380 12.58 0.82 1.83
N GLY A 381 11.60 0.63 0.95
CA GLY A 381 10.22 0.26 1.32
C GLY A 381 9.35 1.40 1.84
N LEU A 382 9.90 2.59 2.12
CA LEU A 382 9.10 3.80 2.28
C LEU A 382 8.78 4.36 0.88
N TYR A 383 7.50 4.65 0.61
CA TYR A 383 7.05 5.13 -0.70
C TYR A 383 6.24 6.42 -0.55
N GLN A 384 6.69 7.51 -1.19
CA GLN A 384 5.88 8.73 -1.37
C GLN A 384 4.67 8.43 -2.26
N HIS A 385 4.81 7.40 -3.10
CA HIS A 385 3.79 6.76 -3.89
C HIS A 385 3.07 7.79 -4.75
N ASP A 386 3.86 8.47 -5.59
CA ASP A 386 3.48 9.50 -6.59
C ASP A 386 2.54 8.96 -7.71
N ILE A 387 1.74 7.95 -7.40
CA ILE A 387 0.83 7.22 -8.27
C ILE A 387 -0.54 7.91 -8.35
N ARG A 388 -1.08 8.04 -9.56
CA ARG A 388 -2.42 8.61 -9.83
C ARG A 388 -3.29 7.68 -10.66
N GLY A 389 -4.59 7.76 -10.43
CA GLY A 389 -5.57 6.91 -11.10
C GLY A 389 -5.51 5.47 -10.59
N ASP A 390 -5.14 4.55 -11.47
CA ASP A 390 -5.26 3.11 -11.23
C ASP A 390 -3.98 2.49 -10.62
N ALA A 391 -3.90 2.47 -9.29
CA ALA A 391 -2.78 1.89 -8.54
C ALA A 391 -2.68 0.35 -8.58
N SER A 392 -3.53 -0.35 -9.36
CA SER A 392 -3.63 -1.82 -9.33
C SER A 392 -2.31 -2.54 -9.53
N GLY A 393 -1.47 -2.07 -10.47
CA GLY A 393 -0.18 -2.67 -10.77
C GLY A 393 0.76 -2.71 -9.57
N PHE A 394 0.77 -1.69 -8.72
CA PHE A 394 1.58 -1.65 -7.50
C PHE A 394 1.11 -2.71 -6.49
N PHE A 395 -0.19 -2.72 -6.17
CA PHE A 395 -0.73 -3.68 -5.21
C PHE A 395 -0.73 -5.13 -5.72
N GLU A 396 -0.89 -5.36 -7.03
CA GLU A 396 -0.74 -6.67 -7.69
C GLU A 396 0.73 -7.11 -7.87
N SER A 397 1.71 -6.19 -7.72
CA SER A 397 3.15 -6.53 -7.78
C SER A 397 3.62 -7.35 -6.58
N GLY A 398 2.89 -7.28 -5.46
CA GLY A 398 3.25 -7.98 -4.23
C GLY A 398 4.50 -7.45 -3.54
N ARG A 399 5.04 -6.28 -3.91
CA ARG A 399 6.17 -5.64 -3.22
C ARG A 399 5.92 -5.54 -1.72
N ARG A 400 6.96 -5.79 -0.91
CA ARG A 400 6.99 -5.40 0.50
C ARG A 400 6.98 -3.87 0.63
N THR A 401 6.23 -3.36 1.59
CA THR A 401 6.10 -1.92 1.86
C THR A 401 6.25 -1.65 3.36
N LEU A 402 7.07 -0.67 3.71
CA LEU A 402 7.08 -0.08 5.04
C LEU A 402 5.97 0.99 5.12
N SER A 403 5.93 1.92 4.15
CA SER A 403 4.89 2.94 4.06
C SER A 403 4.20 2.98 2.71
N ILE A 404 2.96 3.47 2.70
CA ILE A 404 2.12 3.70 1.52
C ILE A 404 1.41 5.05 1.69
N HIS A 405 1.24 5.75 0.58
CA HIS A 405 0.68 7.09 0.45
C HIS A 405 -0.03 7.17 -0.91
N HIS A 406 -0.52 8.27 -1.46
CA HIS A 406 -1.70 9.04 -1.07
C HIS A 406 -3.04 8.22 -1.17
N TRP A 407 -3.31 7.25 -0.25
CA TRP A 407 -4.36 6.22 -0.40
C TRP A 407 -5.84 6.68 -0.32
N LYS A 408 -6.08 7.94 0.05
CA LYS A 408 -7.41 8.59 0.10
C LYS A 408 -7.43 9.98 -0.56
N SER A 409 -6.50 10.26 -1.48
CA SER A 409 -6.46 11.56 -2.15
C SER A 409 -6.08 11.49 -3.63
N TRP A 410 -4.98 10.81 -4.00
CA TRP A 410 -4.58 10.65 -5.41
C TRP A 410 -5.17 9.41 -6.06
N TYR A 411 -5.39 8.38 -5.25
CA TYR A 411 -6.19 7.20 -5.55
C TYR A 411 -6.95 6.79 -4.28
N HIS A 412 -7.89 5.85 -4.39
CA HIS A 412 -8.74 5.43 -3.27
C HIS A 412 -8.81 3.91 -3.15
N VAL A 413 -8.34 3.37 -2.03
CA VAL A 413 -8.43 1.93 -1.66
C VAL A 413 -8.74 1.78 -0.16
N PRO A 414 -9.41 0.70 0.29
CA PRO A 414 -9.71 0.47 1.70
C PRO A 414 -8.49 -0.09 2.45
N ILE A 415 -7.42 0.71 2.53
CA ILE A 415 -6.07 0.24 2.91
C ILE A 415 -6.00 -0.40 4.31
N ASP A 416 -6.85 0.06 5.24
CA ASP A 416 -7.10 -0.57 6.55
C ASP A 416 -7.54 -2.02 6.39
N LYS A 417 -8.58 -2.25 5.59
CA LYS A 417 -9.13 -3.59 5.33
C LYS A 417 -8.13 -4.46 4.59
N MET A 418 -7.36 -3.87 3.68
CA MET A 418 -6.31 -4.59 2.94
C MET A 418 -5.23 -5.12 3.90
N ALA A 419 -4.81 -4.30 4.88
CA ALA A 419 -3.75 -4.63 5.82
C ALA A 419 -4.22 -5.40 7.07
N ALA A 420 -5.52 -5.50 7.33
CA ALA A 420 -6.08 -6.27 8.45
C ALA A 420 -5.59 -7.73 8.51
N ILE A 421 -5.18 -8.30 7.36
CA ILE A 421 -4.58 -9.65 7.27
C ILE A 421 -3.21 -9.78 7.99
N THR A 422 -2.50 -8.68 8.24
CA THR A 422 -1.24 -8.67 9.00
C THR A 422 -1.41 -9.21 10.43
N SER A 423 -2.60 -9.11 11.01
CA SER A 423 -2.96 -9.70 12.31
C SER A 423 -2.99 -11.24 12.29
N VAL A 424 -3.17 -11.86 11.12
CA VAL A 424 -3.25 -13.33 10.95
C VAL A 424 -1.90 -13.92 10.52
N CYS A 425 -1.15 -13.21 9.67
CA CYS A 425 0.08 -13.74 9.07
C CYS A 425 1.18 -12.68 8.78
N GLY A 426 1.19 -11.59 9.54
CA GLY A 426 2.32 -10.66 9.61
C GLY A 426 2.67 -10.04 8.26
N ASP A 427 3.81 -10.44 7.69
CA ASP A 427 4.33 -9.94 6.41
C ASP A 427 3.61 -10.49 5.17
N CYS A 428 2.52 -11.25 5.35
CA CYS A 428 1.68 -11.77 4.28
C CYS A 428 0.84 -10.70 3.53
N PHE A 429 0.86 -9.43 3.96
CA PHE A 429 0.18 -8.33 3.26
C PHE A 429 0.71 -8.20 1.83
N LEU A 430 -0.18 -8.21 0.82
CA LEU A 430 0.14 -8.29 -0.61
C LEU A 430 0.92 -9.55 -1.05
N GLN A 431 1.03 -10.59 -0.22
CA GLN A 431 1.66 -11.86 -0.62
C GLN A 431 0.89 -12.49 -1.79
N ARG A 432 1.63 -13.12 -2.71
CA ARG A 432 1.09 -13.56 -4.00
C ARG A 432 1.06 -15.07 -4.13
N TRP A 433 -0.09 -15.58 -4.56
CA TRP A 433 -0.23 -16.98 -4.97
C TRP A 433 -0.88 -17.08 -6.35
N ARG A 434 -0.32 -17.93 -7.20
CA ARG A 434 -0.94 -18.40 -8.44
C ARG A 434 -1.74 -19.66 -8.14
N PHE A 435 -3.01 -19.64 -8.49
CA PHE A 435 -3.94 -20.78 -8.43
C PHE A 435 -4.17 -21.29 -9.85
N GLY A 436 -3.97 -22.59 -10.06
CA GLY A 436 -4.08 -23.22 -11.37
C GLY A 436 -3.26 -22.52 -12.46
N SER A 437 -3.83 -22.44 -13.66
CA SER A 437 -3.17 -21.84 -14.82
C SER A 437 -3.36 -20.33 -14.95
N ASP A 438 -4.38 -19.73 -14.32
CA ASP A 438 -4.94 -18.44 -14.74
C ASP A 438 -5.17 -17.41 -13.62
N THR A 439 -5.15 -17.80 -12.35
CA THR A 439 -5.63 -16.96 -11.24
C THR A 439 -4.47 -16.50 -10.38
N LEU A 440 -4.35 -15.18 -10.17
CA LEU A 440 -3.41 -14.56 -9.23
C LEU A 440 -4.19 -13.98 -8.04
N PHE A 441 -3.83 -14.40 -6.83
CA PHE A 441 -4.28 -13.77 -5.60
C PHE A 441 -3.16 -12.86 -5.06
N ALA A 442 -3.46 -11.58 -4.84
CA ALA A 442 -2.61 -10.61 -4.15
C ALA A 442 -3.29 -10.26 -2.81
N ASN A 443 -2.71 -10.74 -1.71
CA ASN A 443 -3.39 -10.82 -0.41
C ASN A 443 -3.87 -9.46 0.10
N GLY A 444 -5.14 -9.38 0.47
CA GLY A 444 -5.76 -8.15 0.94
C GLY A 444 -6.08 -7.15 -0.18
N TYR A 445 -5.70 -7.38 -1.44
CA TYR A 445 -6.04 -6.46 -2.54
C TYR A 445 -7.00 -7.06 -3.57
N SER A 446 -6.65 -8.21 -4.16
CA SER A 446 -7.43 -8.75 -5.27
C SER A 446 -7.21 -10.21 -5.60
N ILE A 447 -8.23 -10.79 -6.22
CA ILE A 447 -8.15 -12.02 -6.99
C ILE A 447 -8.30 -11.63 -8.46
N THR A 448 -7.34 -11.99 -9.31
CA THR A 448 -7.30 -11.58 -10.72
C THR A 448 -7.17 -12.80 -11.62
N GLN A 449 -8.17 -13.02 -12.47
CA GLN A 449 -8.21 -14.10 -13.47
C GLN A 449 -7.72 -13.58 -14.82
N TYR A 450 -6.77 -14.28 -15.43
CA TYR A 450 -6.13 -13.95 -16.70
C TYR A 450 -6.65 -14.89 -17.78
N ARG A 451 -7.36 -14.35 -18.78
CA ARG A 451 -8.11 -15.13 -19.77
C ARG A 451 -7.25 -16.09 -20.60
N GLU A 452 -6.06 -15.64 -20.99
CA GLU A 452 -5.08 -16.42 -21.74
C GLU A 452 -4.07 -17.16 -20.82
N GLY A 453 -4.38 -17.24 -19.52
CA GLY A 453 -3.52 -17.82 -18.49
C GLY A 453 -2.36 -16.90 -18.05
N LEU A 454 -1.59 -17.39 -17.08
CA LEU A 454 -0.46 -16.68 -16.46
C LEU A 454 0.91 -17.09 -17.01
N ASP A 455 1.01 -18.11 -17.86
CA ASP A 455 2.32 -18.65 -18.30
C ASP A 455 3.14 -17.69 -19.18
N ASN A 456 2.46 -16.76 -19.87
CA ASN A 456 3.12 -15.71 -20.66
C ASN A 456 3.18 -14.35 -19.93
N ILE A 457 2.76 -14.29 -18.65
CA ILE A 457 2.75 -13.07 -17.85
C ILE A 457 3.97 -13.07 -16.94
N ASN A 458 4.91 -12.15 -17.17
CA ASN A 458 6.02 -11.94 -16.26
C ASN A 458 5.53 -11.21 -14.99
N LEU A 459 5.27 -11.97 -13.93
CA LEU A 459 4.79 -11.43 -12.65
C LEU A 459 5.89 -10.72 -11.84
N ASP A 460 7.16 -10.81 -12.21
CA ASP A 460 8.24 -10.05 -11.56
C ASP A 460 8.22 -8.57 -12.02
N LEU A 461 7.52 -8.28 -13.13
CA LEU A 461 7.34 -6.93 -13.65
C LEU A 461 6.01 -6.32 -13.19
N MET A 462 6.09 -5.08 -12.73
CA MET A 462 4.92 -4.33 -12.32
C MET A 462 4.08 -3.91 -13.54
N GLU A 463 2.76 -4.02 -13.45
CA GLU A 463 1.89 -3.60 -14.54
C GLU A 463 1.77 -2.08 -14.63
N ALA A 464 1.91 -1.52 -15.83
CA ALA A 464 1.76 -0.09 -16.09
C ALA A 464 0.29 0.39 -16.04
N THR A 465 -0.39 0.22 -14.89
CA THR A 465 -1.81 0.55 -14.74
C THR A 465 -2.06 2.02 -14.46
N PHE A 466 -1.19 2.67 -13.69
CA PHE A 466 -1.42 4.04 -13.24
C PHE A 466 -1.06 5.08 -14.31
N GLU A 467 -1.51 6.31 -14.11
CA GLU A 467 -1.17 7.44 -14.97
C GLU A 467 0.36 7.60 -15.01
N GLU A 468 0.91 7.73 -16.21
CA GLU A 468 2.34 8.05 -16.38
C GLU A 468 3.31 6.96 -15.86
N ALA A 469 2.84 5.71 -15.77
CA ALA A 469 3.62 4.50 -15.47
C ALA A 469 4.64 4.16 -16.59
N ASP A 470 5.68 4.99 -16.68
CA ASP A 470 6.75 4.91 -17.67
C ASP A 470 8.13 5.14 -17.01
N SER A 471 9.14 5.42 -17.85
CA SER A 471 10.52 5.79 -17.47
C SER A 471 10.65 6.77 -16.30
N ARG A 472 9.61 7.53 -15.99
CA ARG A 472 9.54 8.42 -14.82
C ARG A 472 9.76 7.72 -13.47
N PHE A 473 9.38 6.45 -13.39
CA PHE A 473 9.36 5.66 -12.17
C PHE A 473 10.35 4.48 -12.21
N ASP A 474 11.17 4.37 -13.28
CA ASP A 474 12.03 3.20 -13.53
C ASP A 474 13.02 2.90 -12.39
N PHE A 475 13.47 3.91 -11.65
CA PHE A 475 14.43 3.76 -10.56
C PHE A 475 13.83 3.21 -9.25
N VAL A 476 12.51 3.14 -9.13
CA VAL A 476 11.81 2.56 -7.97
C VAL A 476 10.97 1.34 -8.37
N TYR A 477 10.19 1.48 -9.44
CA TYR A 477 9.17 0.51 -9.83
C TYR A 477 9.49 -0.30 -11.09
N GLY A 478 10.26 0.26 -12.01
CA GLY A 478 10.51 -0.36 -13.30
C GLY A 478 11.49 -1.54 -13.27
N PRO A 479 11.62 -2.26 -14.39
CA PRO A 479 10.87 -2.06 -15.63
C PRO A 479 9.41 -2.55 -15.53
N PHE A 480 8.54 -1.94 -16.32
CA PHE A 480 7.10 -2.26 -16.35
C PHE A 480 6.75 -3.33 -17.38
N ARG A 481 5.69 -4.11 -17.12
CA ARG A 481 4.97 -4.86 -18.16
C ARG A 481 3.77 -4.08 -18.70
N PRO A 482 3.35 -4.30 -19.96
CA PRO A 482 2.16 -3.67 -20.52
C PRO A 482 0.92 -3.89 -19.66
N ARG A 483 0.06 -2.86 -19.63
CA ARG A 483 -1.29 -2.93 -19.06
C ARG A 483 -2.13 -3.94 -19.85
N LEU A 484 -2.85 -4.80 -19.13
CA LEU A 484 -3.90 -5.64 -19.71
C LEU A 484 -5.25 -4.94 -19.58
N ASP A 485 -6.12 -5.16 -20.56
CA ASP A 485 -7.48 -4.61 -20.52
C ASP A 485 -8.47 -5.52 -19.76
N ARG A 486 -9.72 -5.08 -19.66
CA ARG A 486 -10.80 -5.80 -18.95
C ARG A 486 -11.29 -7.08 -19.64
N TYR A 487 -10.93 -7.31 -20.89
CA TYR A 487 -11.24 -8.52 -21.65
C TYR A 487 -10.14 -9.57 -21.50
N ASP A 488 -8.89 -9.12 -21.29
CA ASP A 488 -7.73 -9.96 -20.99
C ASP A 488 -7.67 -10.38 -19.51
N LYS A 489 -8.02 -9.49 -18.58
CA LYS A 489 -8.06 -9.79 -17.13
C LYS A 489 -9.33 -9.33 -16.42
N LYS A 490 -9.83 -10.18 -15.52
CA LYS A 490 -10.98 -9.95 -14.64
C LYS A 490 -10.50 -9.86 -13.20
N SER A 491 -10.72 -8.73 -12.53
CA SER A 491 -10.20 -8.46 -11.18
C SER A 491 -11.33 -8.28 -10.16
N TYR A 492 -11.35 -9.15 -9.15
CA TYR A 492 -12.19 -9.01 -7.95
C TYR A 492 -11.39 -8.20 -6.93
N ARG A 493 -11.93 -7.06 -6.46
CA ARG A 493 -11.24 -6.18 -5.49
C ARG A 493 -11.76 -6.43 -4.07
N LEU A 494 -10.90 -6.36 -3.06
CA LEU A 494 -11.32 -6.38 -1.66
C LEU A 494 -12.25 -5.17 -1.40
N VAL A 495 -13.42 -5.42 -0.81
CA VAL A 495 -14.35 -4.36 -0.39
C VAL A 495 -14.62 -4.36 1.11
N GLU A 496 -14.48 -5.52 1.77
CA GLU A 496 -14.84 -5.67 3.17
C GLU A 496 -14.04 -6.77 3.88
N VAL A 497 -13.87 -6.61 5.19
CA VAL A 497 -13.38 -7.63 6.10
C VAL A 497 -14.30 -7.79 7.31
N ASP A 498 -14.30 -8.96 7.94
CA ASP A 498 -15.12 -9.24 9.13
C ASP A 498 -14.47 -10.33 10.00
N GLY A 499 -15.00 -10.55 11.21
CA GLY A 499 -14.56 -11.61 12.11
C GLY A 499 -13.69 -11.15 13.28
N THR A 500 -12.79 -12.01 13.73
CA THR A 500 -11.94 -11.78 14.92
C THR A 500 -10.51 -12.25 14.70
N PHE A 501 -9.58 -11.67 15.46
CA PHE A 501 -8.17 -12.08 15.51
C PHE A 501 -7.85 -12.92 16.76
N GLU A 502 -8.86 -13.35 17.51
CA GLU A 502 -8.70 -14.28 18.62
C GLU A 502 -8.39 -15.70 18.13
N LYS A 503 -7.51 -16.39 18.85
CA LYS A 503 -7.08 -17.76 18.52
C LYS A 503 -8.25 -18.76 18.52
N GLY A 504 -8.38 -19.53 17.45
CA GLY A 504 -9.51 -20.41 17.18
C GLY A 504 -10.72 -19.67 16.57
N GLY A 505 -10.58 -18.39 16.28
CA GLY A 505 -11.55 -17.58 15.55
C GLY A 505 -11.37 -17.66 14.03
N GLN A 506 -12.06 -16.76 13.34
CA GLN A 506 -12.01 -16.65 11.89
C GLN A 506 -11.94 -15.19 11.46
N PHE A 507 -11.11 -14.91 10.44
CA PHE A 507 -11.01 -13.63 9.77
C PHE A 507 -11.48 -13.75 8.31
N LYS A 508 -12.35 -12.86 7.86
CA LYS A 508 -13.02 -12.94 6.55
C LYS A 508 -12.58 -11.80 5.66
N GLN A 509 -12.35 -12.09 4.38
CA GLN A 509 -12.09 -11.11 3.33
C GLN A 509 -13.11 -11.30 2.20
N LEU A 510 -13.74 -10.21 1.78
CA LEU A 510 -14.77 -10.20 0.74
C LEU A 510 -14.26 -9.50 -0.51
N TYR A 511 -14.04 -10.27 -1.58
CA TYR A 511 -13.60 -9.78 -2.88
C TYR A 511 -14.77 -9.73 -3.86
N VAL A 512 -14.94 -8.62 -4.56
CA VAL A 512 -16.08 -8.40 -5.46
C VAL A 512 -15.62 -8.00 -6.85
N TYR A 513 -16.14 -8.69 -7.86
CA TYR A 513 -16.14 -8.23 -9.25
C TYR A 513 -17.50 -7.59 -9.55
N ARG A 514 -17.47 -6.33 -10.01
CA ARG A 514 -18.68 -5.56 -10.33
C ARG A 514 -19.12 -5.83 -11.75
N ALA A 515 -20.35 -6.32 -11.92
CA ALA A 515 -20.89 -6.58 -13.25
C ALA A 515 -21.32 -5.28 -13.93
N THR A 516 -20.75 -4.99 -15.09
CA THR A 516 -21.23 -3.92 -15.97
C THR A 516 -22.46 -4.41 -16.73
N LYS A 517 -23.52 -3.58 -16.83
CA LYS A 517 -24.65 -3.90 -17.71
C LYS A 517 -24.18 -3.95 -19.16
N GLU A 518 -24.43 -5.06 -19.84
CA GLU A 518 -24.13 -5.22 -21.27
C GLU A 518 -25.07 -4.34 -22.12
N GLU A 519 -24.49 -3.67 -23.12
CA GLU A 519 -25.24 -2.78 -24.00
C GLU A 519 -26.20 -3.59 -24.89
N GLY A 520 -27.49 -3.27 -24.83
CA GLY A 520 -28.56 -4.02 -25.52
C GLY A 520 -29.08 -5.26 -24.77
N SER A 521 -28.60 -5.55 -23.55
CA SER A 521 -29.11 -6.65 -22.73
C SER A 521 -30.20 -6.19 -21.75
N ASP A 522 -31.31 -6.92 -21.70
CA ASP A 522 -32.36 -6.79 -20.69
C ASP A 522 -32.03 -7.54 -19.38
N ALA A 523 -30.92 -8.28 -19.34
CA ALA A 523 -30.47 -8.95 -18.12
C ALA A 523 -29.95 -7.92 -17.11
N GLU A 524 -30.41 -8.04 -15.87
CA GLU A 524 -29.83 -7.30 -14.73
C GLU A 524 -28.40 -7.80 -14.46
N PRO A 525 -27.42 -6.90 -14.24
CA PRO A 525 -26.07 -7.30 -13.89
C PRO A 525 -26.05 -8.09 -12.57
N VAL A 526 -25.14 -9.05 -12.48
CA VAL A 526 -24.95 -9.93 -11.32
C VAL A 526 -23.50 -9.80 -10.85
N ASP A 527 -23.27 -9.04 -9.77
CA ASP A 527 -21.98 -8.97 -9.11
C ASP A 527 -21.53 -10.36 -8.68
N GLU A 528 -20.22 -10.60 -8.75
CA GLU A 528 -19.62 -11.85 -8.32
C GLU A 528 -18.77 -11.63 -7.07
N VAL A 529 -18.91 -12.54 -6.11
CA VAL A 529 -18.40 -12.39 -4.76
C VAL A 529 -17.60 -13.63 -4.37
N VAL A 530 -16.36 -13.43 -3.95
CA VAL A 530 -15.49 -14.48 -3.40
C VAL A 530 -15.18 -14.13 -1.95
N GLU A 531 -15.59 -15.00 -1.04
CA GLU A 531 -15.29 -14.89 0.39
C GLU A 531 -14.14 -15.85 0.75
N LEU A 532 -13.06 -15.29 1.29
CA LEU A 532 -11.95 -16.07 1.86
C LEU A 532 -12.05 -16.00 3.39
N ILE A 533 -12.20 -17.16 4.04
CA ILE A 533 -12.28 -17.29 5.49
C ILE A 533 -10.96 -17.89 5.99
N TRP A 534 -10.18 -17.13 6.76
CA TRP A 534 -8.92 -17.55 7.34
C TRP A 534 -9.14 -18.09 8.77
N ASP A 535 -8.60 -19.27 9.07
CA ASP A 535 -8.43 -19.74 10.46
C ASP A 535 -7.35 -18.90 11.18
N VAL A 536 -7.54 -18.61 12.48
CA VAL A 536 -6.65 -17.74 13.30
C VAL A 536 -6.06 -18.47 14.51
#